data_AF-A0A831RXL8-F1
#
_entry.id   AF-A0A831RXL8-F1
#
_cell.length_a   1.000
_cell.length_b   1.000
_cell.length_c   1.000
_cell.angle_alpha   90.00
_cell.angle_beta   90.00
_cell.angle_gamma   90.00
#
_symmetry.space_group_name_H-M   'P 1'
#
loop_
_entity.id
_entity.type
_entity.pdbx_description
1 polymer ?
#
loop_
_entity_poly.entity_id
_entity_poly.type
_entity_poly.pdbx_seq_one_letter_code
_entity_poly.pdbx_strand_id
1 'polypeptide(L)'
;MKIGVIDAPESPGWELQVTFTDDFKSAGLEDQGRIFQDYVQELVTNINALPEGDRNRDGMAIVYQLCSEMLPYIREGQVALEETMIVEIGQSQAVSITDFLHG
;
A
#
# COMPACT_ATOMS: atom_id res chain seq x y z
N MET A 1 1.50 -11.00 3.56
CA MET A 1 1.72 -9.55 3.69
C MET A 1 0.69 -8.98 4.67
N LYS A 2 1.03 -7.90 5.39
CA LYS A 2 0.08 -7.15 6.23
C LYS A 2 0.15 -5.68 5.84
N ILE A 3 -0.99 -5.12 5.46
CA ILE A 3 -1.13 -3.69 5.16
C ILE A 3 -2.23 -3.15 6.07
N GLY A 4 -1.86 -2.16 6.87
CA GLY A 4 -2.76 -1.53 7.83
C GLY A 4 -2.85 -0.04 7.52
N VAL A 5 -4.08 0.48 7.54
CA VAL A 5 -4.30 1.93 7.56
C VAL A 5 -4.57 2.34 9.00
N ILE A 6 -3.77 3.26 9.50
CA ILE A 6 -3.91 3.82 10.84
C ILE A 6 -4.48 5.23 10.66
N ASP A 7 -5.62 5.49 11.30
CA ASP A 7 -6.08 6.86 11.51
C ASP A 7 -5.10 7.49 12.51
N ALA A 8 -4.37 8.53 12.10
CA ALA A 8 -3.37 9.18 12.94
C ALA A 8 -4.04 10.36 13.66
N PRO A 9 -4.61 10.20 14.86
CA PRO A 9 -5.34 11.28 15.54
C PRO A 9 -4.48 12.50 15.88
N GLU A 10 -3.15 12.36 15.84
CA GLU A 10 -2.18 13.43 16.14
C GLU A 10 -1.73 14.22 14.89
N SER A 11 -2.12 13.80 13.68
CA SER A 11 -1.75 14.47 12.42
C SER A 11 -2.96 14.54 11.48
N PRO A 12 -3.20 15.62 10.73
CA PRO A 12 -4.33 15.69 9.79
C PRO A 12 -4.08 14.79 8.57
N GLY A 13 -4.31 13.49 8.72
CA GLY A 13 -4.05 12.51 7.68
C GLY A 13 -4.26 11.05 8.10
N TRP A 14 -4.03 10.17 7.15
CA TRP A 14 -4.00 8.72 7.38
C TRP A 14 -2.56 8.25 7.24
N GLU A 15 -2.16 7.28 8.03
CA GLU A 15 -0.87 6.63 7.89
C GLU A 15 -1.07 5.23 7.34
N LEU A 16 -0.41 4.91 6.22
CA LEU A 16 -0.35 3.54 5.72
C LEU A 16 0.92 2.87 6.22
N GLN A 17 0.75 1.77 6.95
CA GLN A 17 1.85 0.89 7.31
C GLN A 17 1.81 -0.37 6.46
N VAL A 18 2.90 -0.62 5.73
CA VAL A 18 3.09 -1.82 4.93
C VAL A 18 4.17 -2.67 5.59
N THR A 19 3.80 -3.87 6.02
CA THR A 19 4.74 -4.86 6.57
C THR A 19 4.70 -6.14 5.74
N PHE A 20 5.85 -6.49 5.18
CA PHE A 20 6.02 -7.73 4.43
C PHE A 20 6.18 -8.92 5.38
N THR A 21 5.46 -9.99 5.11
CA THR A 21 5.56 -11.25 5.87
C THR A 21 6.82 -12.01 5.46
N ASP A 22 7.35 -12.87 6.33
CA ASP A 22 8.54 -13.68 6.02
C ASP A 22 8.34 -14.55 4.77
N ASP A 23 7.13 -15.07 4.55
CA ASP A 23 6.76 -15.79 3.33
C ASP A 23 6.90 -14.95 2.06
N PHE A 24 6.62 -13.63 2.15
CA PHE A 24 6.78 -12.72 1.03
C PHE A 24 8.25 -12.38 0.81
N LYS A 25 8.99 -12.10 1.89
CA LYS A 25 10.42 -11.78 1.85
C LYS A 25 11.25 -12.94 1.29
N SER A 26 10.88 -14.18 1.60
CA SER A 26 11.56 -15.39 1.14
C SER A 26 11.13 -15.86 -0.25
N ALA A 27 10.04 -15.32 -0.81
CA ALA A 27 9.62 -15.61 -2.17
C ALA A 27 10.59 -15.04 -3.20
N GLY A 28 10.70 -15.68 -4.37
CA GLY A 28 11.46 -15.12 -5.49
C GLY A 28 10.82 -13.85 -6.04
N LEU A 29 11.60 -12.99 -6.70
CA LEU A 29 11.13 -11.69 -7.20
C LEU A 29 9.87 -11.78 -8.08
N GLU A 30 9.78 -12.80 -8.93
CA GLU A 30 8.60 -13.06 -9.75
C GLU A 30 7.36 -13.40 -8.90
N ASP A 31 7.54 -14.26 -7.90
CA ASP A 31 6.48 -14.63 -6.96
C ASP A 31 6.06 -13.45 -6.08
N GLN A 32 7.00 -12.61 -5.63
CA GLN A 32 6.72 -11.36 -4.92
C GLN A 32 5.83 -10.44 -5.77
N GLY A 33 6.20 -10.24 -7.04
CA GLY A 33 5.41 -9.47 -7.99
C GLY A 33 3.99 -10.03 -8.19
N ARG A 34 3.85 -11.36 -8.28
CA ARG A 34 2.55 -12.03 -8.39
C ARG A 34 1.71 -11.86 -7.12
N ILE A 35 2.27 -12.19 -5.96
CA ILE A 35 1.58 -12.09 -4.66
C ILE A 35 1.11 -10.65 -4.40
N PHE A 36 1.95 -9.66 -4.73
CA PHE A 36 1.60 -8.26 -4.55
C PHE A 36 0.50 -7.82 -5.52
N GLN A 37 0.54 -8.28 -6.79
CA GLN A 37 -0.52 -8.04 -7.75
C GLN A 37 -1.86 -8.66 -7.31
N ASP A 38 -1.84 -9.90 -6.80
CA ASP A 38 -3.05 -10.57 -6.30
C ASP A 38 -3.69 -9.75 -5.18
N TYR A 39 -2.87 -9.22 -4.27
CA TYR A 39 -3.33 -8.32 -3.21
C TYR A 39 -3.94 -7.02 -3.75
N VAL A 40 -3.32 -6.38 -4.74
CA VAL A 40 -3.87 -5.17 -5.40
C VAL A 40 -5.24 -5.47 -6.02
N GLN A 41 -5.41 -6.65 -6.63
CA GLN A 41 -6.67 -7.07 -7.23
C GLN A 41 -7.75 -7.38 -6.18
N GLU A 42 -7.36 -7.93 -5.04
CA GLU A 42 -8.24 -8.15 -3.89
C GLU A 42 -8.75 -6.82 -3.32
N LEU A 43 -7.89 -5.80 -3.22
CA LEU A 43 -8.30 -4.47 -2.78
C LEU A 43 -9.43 -3.90 -3.66
N VAL A 44 -9.30 -3.96 -4.99
CA VAL A 44 -10.35 -3.51 -5.92
C VAL A 44 -11.66 -4.25 -5.69
N THR A 45 -11.58 -5.56 -5.47
CA THR A 45 -12.76 -6.40 -5.22
C THR A 45 -13.46 -5.96 -3.94
N ASN A 46 -12.71 -5.70 -2.87
CA ASN A 46 -13.23 -5.26 -1.59
C ASN A 46 -13.78 -3.82 -1.64
N ILE A 47 -13.11 -2.90 -2.35
CA ILE A 47 -13.59 -1.53 -2.59
C ILE A 47 -14.94 -1.53 -3.30
N ASN A 48 -15.09 -2.39 -4.32
CA ASN A 48 -16.33 -2.49 -5.10
C ASN A 48 -17.46 -3.18 -4.32
N ALA A 49 -17.15 -3.93 -3.27
CA ALA A 49 -18.14 -4.52 -2.37
C ALA A 49 -18.70 -3.51 -1.34
N LEU A 50 -18.02 -2.37 -1.14
CA LEU A 50 -18.44 -1.33 -0.20
C LEU A 50 -19.39 -0.32 -0.86
N PRO A 51 -20.34 0.26 -0.10
CA PRO A 51 -21.25 1.29 -0.60
C PRO A 51 -20.51 2.56 -1.03
N GLU A 52 -21.09 3.28 -1.98
CA GLU A 52 -20.60 4.63 -2.31
C GLU A 52 -20.77 5.58 -1.13
N GLY A 53 -19.73 6.36 -0.82
CA GLY A 53 -19.71 7.25 0.34
C GLY A 53 -19.32 6.59 1.67
N ASP A 54 -18.98 5.30 1.68
CA ASP A 54 -18.39 4.66 2.85
C ASP A 54 -16.95 5.15 3.06
N ARG A 55 -16.65 5.68 4.25
CA ARG A 55 -15.30 6.14 4.61
C ARG A 55 -14.24 5.05 4.46
N ASN A 56 -14.61 3.78 4.66
CA ASN A 56 -13.71 2.64 4.45
C ASN A 56 -13.41 2.44 2.97
N ARG A 57 -14.38 2.71 2.08
CA ARG A 57 -14.16 2.65 0.62
C ARG A 57 -13.13 3.68 0.19
N ASP A 58 -13.24 4.90 0.69
CA ASP A 58 -12.31 5.99 0.41
C ASP A 58 -10.90 5.66 0.93
N GLY A 59 -10.79 5.15 2.17
CA GLY A 59 -9.53 4.69 2.74
C GLY A 59 -8.89 3.57 1.91
N MET A 60 -9.66 2.54 1.55
CA MET A 60 -9.18 1.43 0.73
C MET A 60 -8.79 1.86 -0.69
N ALA A 61 -9.48 2.84 -1.28
CA ALA A 61 -9.12 3.38 -2.58
C ALA A 61 -7.74 4.06 -2.57
N ILE A 62 -7.39 4.73 -1.47
CA ILE A 62 -6.05 5.31 -1.29
C ILE A 62 -5.00 4.20 -1.17
N VAL A 63 -5.27 3.14 -0.40
CA VAL A 63 -4.37 1.98 -0.31
C VAL A 63 -4.16 1.35 -1.69
N TYR A 64 -5.23 1.17 -2.46
CA TYR A 64 -5.16 0.61 -3.80
C TYR A 64 -4.29 1.44 -4.73
N GLN A 65 -4.44 2.77 -4.71
CA GLN A 65 -3.63 3.67 -5.54
C GLN A 65 -2.15 3.52 -5.20
N LEU A 66 -1.80 3.58 -3.91
CA LEU A 66 -0.42 3.44 -3.47
C LEU A 66 0.15 2.06 -3.83
N CYS A 67 -0.55 0.98 -3.51
CA CYS A 67 -0.08 -0.36 -3.85
C CYS A 67 0.05 -0.54 -5.38
N SER A 68 -0.80 0.10 -6.18
CA SER A 68 -0.68 0.05 -7.64
C SER A 68 0.57 0.76 -8.15
N GLU A 69 0.92 1.91 -7.56
CA GLU A 69 2.15 2.64 -7.86
C GLU A 69 3.41 1.91 -7.35
N MET A 70 3.29 1.14 -6.27
CA MET A 70 4.38 0.32 -5.71
C MET A 70 4.72 -0.93 -6.53
N LEU A 71 3.72 -1.52 -7.19
CA LEU A 71 3.85 -2.78 -7.93
C LEU A 71 5.04 -2.83 -8.91
N PRO A 72 5.33 -1.82 -9.75
CA PRO A 72 6.52 -1.84 -10.61
C PRO A 72 7.83 -1.97 -9.82
N TYR A 73 7.98 -1.23 -8.72
CA TYR A 73 9.19 -1.27 -7.89
C TYR A 73 9.38 -2.61 -7.18
N ILE A 74 8.28 -3.24 -6.75
CA ILE A 74 8.30 -4.60 -6.21
C ILE A 74 8.79 -5.58 -7.27
N ARG A 75 8.29 -5.49 -8.50
CA ARG A 75 8.69 -6.37 -9.61
C ARG A 75 10.15 -6.16 -10.05
N GLU A 76 10.66 -4.96 -9.89
CA GLU A 76 12.05 -4.61 -10.20
C GLU A 76 13.02 -4.89 -9.03
N GLY A 77 12.50 -5.29 -7.86
CA GLY A 77 13.30 -5.59 -6.67
C GLY A 77 13.91 -4.35 -6.03
N GLN A 78 13.30 -3.19 -6.23
CA GLN A 78 13.79 -1.89 -5.78
C GLN A 78 13.22 -1.47 -4.41
N VAL A 79 12.35 -2.29 -3.81
CA VAL A 79 11.77 -2.03 -2.49
C VAL A 79 12.54 -2.76 -1.40
N ALA A 80 12.96 -2.04 -0.36
CA ALA A 80 13.58 -2.61 0.82
C ALA A 80 12.53 -3.34 1.69
N LEU A 81 12.35 -4.65 1.48
CA LEU A 81 11.31 -5.43 2.15
C LEU A 81 11.54 -5.63 3.66
N GLU A 82 12.76 -5.39 4.17
CA GLU A 82 13.09 -5.56 5.58
C GLU A 82 12.51 -4.47 6.49
N GLU A 83 12.17 -3.32 5.91
CA GLU A 83 11.68 -2.16 6.63
C GLU A 83 10.15 -2.08 6.59
N THR A 84 9.56 -1.52 7.65
CA THR A 84 8.15 -1.12 7.59
C THR A 84 8.08 0.19 6.83
N MET A 85 7.37 0.21 5.71
CA MET A 85 7.11 1.45 5.01
C MET A 85 5.93 2.15 5.67
N ILE A 86 6.15 3.43 5.98
CA ILE A 86 5.16 4.32 6.55
C ILE A 86 4.88 5.40 5.52
N VAL A 87 3.63 5.52 5.09
CA VAL A 87 3.22 6.55 4.12
C VAL A 87 2.18 7.46 4.76
N GLU A 88 2.53 8.73 4.91
CA GLU A 88 1.61 9.76 5.39
C GLU A 88 0.74 10.28 4.24
N ILE A 89 -0.58 10.21 4.42
CA ILE A 89 -1.57 10.71 3.48
C ILE A 89 -2.21 11.95 4.11
N GLY A 90 -1.68 13.13 3.76
CA GLY A 90 -2.23 14.41 4.20
C GLY A 90 -3.60 14.69 3.55
N GLN A 91 -4.47 15.44 4.25
CA GLN A 91 -5.82 15.77 3.74
C GLN A 91 -5.85 16.70 2.49
N SER A 92 -4.71 17.06 1.89
CA SER A 92 -4.69 18.04 0.79
C SER A 92 -3.56 17.89 -0.25
N GLN A 93 -2.88 16.75 -0.36
CA GLN A 93 -1.85 16.59 -1.39
C GLN A 93 -1.78 15.19 -1.96
N ALA A 94 -1.71 15.10 -3.30
CA ALA A 94 -1.44 13.88 -4.02
C ALA A 94 -0.07 13.34 -3.56
N VAL A 95 -0.08 12.24 -2.82
CA VAL A 95 1.13 11.56 -2.35
C VAL A 95 1.83 10.92 -3.56
N SER A 96 3.13 11.18 -3.72
CA SER A 96 3.95 10.58 -4.76
C SER A 96 4.93 9.59 -4.16
N ILE A 97 4.91 8.33 -4.63
CA ILE A 97 5.86 7.29 -4.17
C ILE A 97 7.32 7.67 -4.43
N THR A 98 7.58 8.48 -5.44
CA THR A 98 8.93 8.96 -5.77
C THR A 98 9.60 9.70 -4.61
N ASP A 99 8.84 10.37 -3.73
CA ASP A 99 9.38 11.07 -2.57
C ASP A 99 9.91 10.10 -1.49
N PHE A 100 9.40 8.86 -1.45
CA PHE A 100 9.84 7.82 -0.51
C PHE A 100 11.07 7.05 -0.98
N LEU A 101 11.30 6.97 -2.29
CA LEU A 101 12.42 6.21 -2.88
C LEU A 101 13.76 6.98 -2.88
N HIS A 102 13.73 8.28 -2.58
CA HIS A 102 14.90 9.16 -2.55
C HIS A 102 15.27 9.67 -1.15
N GLY A 103 14.61 9.16 -0.10
CA GLY A 103 14.87 9.47 1.30
C GLY A 103 15.97 8.62 1.92
#